data_AF-A0A1D8MRB3-F1
#
_entry.id   AF-A0A1D8MRB3-F1
#
_cell.length_a   1.000
_cell.length_b   1.000
_cell.length_c   1.000
_cell.angle_alpha   90.00
_cell.angle_beta   90.00
_cell.angle_gamma   90.00
#
_symmetry.space_group_name_H-M   'P 1'
#
loop_
_entity.id
_entity.type
_entity.pdbx_description
1 polymer ?
#
loop_
_entity_poly.entity_id
_entity_poly.type
_entity_poly.pdbx_seq_one_letter_code
_entity_poly.pdbx_strand_id
1 'polypeptide(L)'
;MTRESAAALLTYRTKKENFESVYERNKFYRGLFGYTQTVKRNGKHYEYEKDGLMDEIPHLRIDDSVFIVAKEAADEVVSYFNEWGEKVSFHRFKVVIDEKDILDEIYPGEEQDDR
;
A
#
# COMPACT_ATOMS: atom_id res chain seq x y z
N MET A 1 21.06 -2.60 -20.93
CA MET A 1 21.03 -3.85 -20.14
C MET A 1 19.71 -3.87 -19.39
N THR A 2 18.99 -4.98 -19.35
CA THR A 2 17.78 -5.13 -18.55
C THR A 2 18.20 -5.20 -17.08
N ARG A 3 17.74 -4.25 -16.26
CA ARG A 3 18.03 -4.22 -14.83
C ARG A 3 17.02 -5.12 -14.16
N GLU A 4 17.49 -6.16 -13.48
CA GLU A 4 16.65 -7.00 -12.62
C GLU A 4 16.80 -6.52 -11.17
N SER A 5 15.69 -6.21 -10.50
CA SER A 5 15.70 -5.87 -9.07
C SER A 5 14.74 -6.75 -8.28
N ALA A 6 15.15 -7.10 -7.07
CA ALA A 6 14.31 -7.85 -6.14
C ALA A 6 13.26 -6.94 -5.52
N ALA A 7 11.98 -7.31 -5.64
CA ALA A 7 10.85 -6.61 -5.06
C ALA A 7 9.99 -7.57 -4.22
N ALA A 8 8.93 -7.04 -3.62
CA ALA A 8 7.95 -7.83 -2.90
C ALA A 8 6.56 -7.69 -3.52
N LEU A 9 5.95 -8.81 -3.92
CA LEU A 9 4.53 -8.87 -4.24
C LEU A 9 3.77 -9.21 -2.95
N LEU A 10 2.88 -8.31 -2.55
CA LEU A 10 2.05 -8.42 -1.37
C LEU A 10 0.61 -8.62 -1.79
N THR A 11 -0.04 -9.62 -1.22
CA THR A 11 -1.48 -9.84 -1.38
C THR A 11 -2.14 -9.80 -0.01
N TYR A 12 -3.35 -9.26 0.10
CA TYR A 12 -4.12 -9.32 1.34
C TYR A 12 -5.58 -9.72 1.11
N ARG A 13 -6.25 -10.11 2.19
CA ARG A 13 -7.69 -10.34 2.24
C ARG A 13 -8.22 -9.97 3.61
N THR A 14 -9.29 -9.20 3.63
CA THR A 14 -10.05 -8.91 4.86
C THR A 14 -11.02 -10.05 5.15
N LYS A 15 -11.03 -10.55 6.39
CA LYS A 15 -11.99 -11.54 6.89
C LYS A 15 -13.14 -10.80 7.55
N LYS A 16 -14.16 -10.47 6.76
CA LYS A 16 -15.27 -9.58 7.14
C LYS A 16 -15.92 -9.97 8.47
N GLU A 17 -16.05 -11.26 8.72
CA GLU A 17 -16.59 -11.88 9.93
C GLU A 17 -15.80 -11.57 11.21
N ASN A 18 -14.52 -11.21 11.09
CA ASN A 18 -13.65 -10.90 12.22
C ASN A 18 -13.63 -9.40 12.57
N PHE A 19 -14.26 -8.55 11.75
CA PHE A 19 -14.41 -7.13 12.06
C PHE A 19 -15.66 -6.90 12.91
N GLU A 20 -15.54 -6.08 13.95
CA GLU A 20 -16.63 -5.69 14.85
C GLU A 20 -17.71 -4.90 14.12
N SER A 21 -17.32 -4.16 13.06
CA SER A 21 -18.25 -3.36 12.28
C SER A 21 -17.71 -3.01 10.89
N VAL A 22 -18.62 -2.56 10.01
CA VAL A 22 -18.25 -1.96 8.71
C VAL A 22 -17.35 -0.73 8.91
N TYR A 23 -17.56 0.03 10.00
CA TYR A 23 -16.73 1.19 10.33
C TYR A 23 -15.29 0.78 10.64
N GLU A 24 -15.09 -0.28 11.45
CA GLU A 24 -13.76 -0.80 11.75
C GLU A 24 -13.05 -1.29 10.48
N ARG A 25 -13.77 -2.02 9.62
CA ARG A 25 -13.21 -2.44 8.32
C ARG A 25 -12.87 -1.26 7.42
N ASN A 26 -13.67 -0.20 7.44
CA ASN A 26 -13.34 1.01 6.71
C ASN A 26 -12.13 1.72 7.31
N LYS A 27 -11.87 1.62 8.61
CA LYS A 27 -10.64 2.13 9.23
C LYS A 27 -9.39 1.42 8.68
N PHE A 28 -9.47 0.12 8.40
CA PHE A 28 -8.42 -0.59 7.67
C PHE A 28 -8.20 0.04 6.28
N TYR A 29 -9.23 0.13 5.43
CA TYR A 29 -9.05 0.67 4.09
C TYR A 29 -8.58 2.13 4.07
N ARG A 30 -9.06 2.95 5.00
CA ARG A 30 -8.64 4.36 5.16
C ARG A 30 -7.20 4.49 5.64
N GLY A 31 -6.72 3.57 6.47
CA GLY A 31 -5.32 3.56 6.89
C GLY A 31 -4.40 3.08 5.77
N LEU A 32 -4.88 2.18 4.92
CA LEU A 32 -4.09 1.66 3.80
C LEU A 32 -4.02 2.63 2.60
N PHE A 33 -5.14 3.25 2.23
CA PHE A 33 -5.27 4.04 0.99
C PHE A 33 -5.66 5.51 1.22
N GLY A 34 -5.67 5.95 2.47
CA GLY A 34 -6.10 7.29 2.79
C GLY A 34 -7.60 7.50 2.62
N TYR A 35 -8.03 8.75 2.83
CA TYR A 35 -9.40 9.20 2.58
C TYR A 35 -9.53 10.72 2.66
N THR A 36 -10.56 11.24 1.99
CA THR A 36 -11.00 12.63 2.18
C THR A 36 -11.95 12.74 3.37
N GLN A 37 -11.59 13.57 4.35
CA GLN A 37 -12.42 13.92 5.49
C GLN A 37 -13.19 15.22 5.22
N THR A 38 -14.52 15.14 5.15
CA THR A 38 -15.39 16.33 5.05
C THR A 38 -15.88 16.77 6.42
N VAL A 39 -15.56 18.02 6.81
CA VAL A 39 -16.00 18.65 8.05
C VAL A 39 -16.99 19.76 7.75
N LYS A 40 -18.18 19.72 8.37
CA LYS A 40 -19.17 20.78 8.26
C LYS A 40 -19.05 21.73 9.46
N ARG A 41 -18.70 23.00 9.22
CA ARG A 41 -18.60 24.04 10.25
C ARG A 41 -19.28 25.32 9.78
N ASN A 42 -20.21 25.84 10.60
CA ASN A 42 -20.97 27.07 10.31
C ASN A 42 -21.63 27.07 8.92
N GLY A 43 -22.19 25.94 8.50
CA GLY A 43 -22.83 25.80 7.18
C GLY A 43 -21.88 25.64 6.00
N LYS A 44 -20.56 25.75 6.20
CA LYS A 44 -19.51 25.52 5.19
C LYS A 44 -18.95 24.10 5.29
N HIS A 45 -18.55 23.54 4.16
CA HIS A 45 -17.88 22.24 4.06
C HIS A 45 -16.38 22.47 3.85
N TYR A 46 -15.56 21.74 4.61
CA TYR A 46 -14.11 21.74 4.52
C TYR A 46 -13.66 20.32 4.24
N GLU A 47 -12.79 20.14 3.26
CA GLU A 47 -12.27 18.83 2.89
C GLU A 47 -10.79 18.76 3.25
N TYR A 48 -10.40 17.67 3.90
CA TYR A 48 -9.03 17.40 4.31
C TYR A 48 -8.64 16.04 3.77
N GLU A 49 -7.59 16.00 2.96
CA GLU A 49 -6.99 14.73 2.56
C GLU A 49 -6.21 14.13 3.74
N LYS A 50 -6.34 12.83 3.90
CA LYS A 50 -5.62 12.02 4.88
C LYS A 50 -4.93 10.92 4.11
N ASP A 51 -3.61 10.96 4.12
CA ASP A 51 -2.78 9.97 3.46
C ASP A 51 -2.92 8.62 4.19
N GLY A 52 -2.92 7.56 3.40
CA GLY A 52 -2.73 6.19 3.88
C GLY A 52 -1.32 5.72 3.62
N LEU A 53 -1.02 4.53 4.12
CA LEU A 53 0.30 3.92 3.99
C LEU A 53 0.78 3.84 2.54
N MET A 54 -0.11 3.47 1.61
CA MET A 54 0.25 3.32 0.20
C MET A 54 0.43 4.67 -0.51
N ASP A 55 -0.03 5.78 0.06
CA ASP A 55 0.24 7.13 -0.49
C ASP A 55 1.68 7.57 -0.18
N GLU A 56 2.29 7.02 0.87
CA GLU A 56 3.67 7.30 1.29
C GLU A 56 4.70 6.35 0.67
N ILE A 57 4.26 5.14 0.30
CA ILE A 57 5.13 4.08 -0.24
C ILE A 57 5.02 4.03 -1.77
N PRO A 58 6.14 4.18 -2.51
CA PRO A 58 6.18 3.89 -3.93
C PRO A 58 5.79 2.43 -4.21
N HIS A 59 4.76 2.25 -5.02
CA HIS A 59 4.17 0.94 -5.25
C HIS A 59 3.53 0.88 -6.63
N LEU A 60 3.54 -0.32 -7.22
CA LEU A 60 2.70 -0.65 -8.36
C LEU A 60 1.48 -1.42 -7.86
N ARG A 61 0.29 -0.89 -8.11
CA ARG A 61 -0.97 -1.57 -7.80
C ARG A 61 -1.39 -2.48 -8.96
N ILE A 62 -1.40 -3.79 -8.70
CA ILE A 62 -1.82 -4.81 -9.68
C ILE A 62 -3.33 -5.05 -9.61
N ASP A 63 -3.88 -5.09 -8.41
CA ASP A 63 -5.31 -5.27 -8.12
C ASP A 63 -5.66 -4.56 -6.80
N ASP A 64 -6.93 -4.54 -6.42
CA ASP A 64 -7.42 -3.94 -5.18
C ASP A 64 -6.76 -4.48 -3.92
N SER A 65 -6.28 -5.72 -3.96
CA SER A 65 -5.60 -6.35 -2.82
C SER A 65 -4.24 -6.94 -3.17
N VAL A 66 -3.63 -6.46 -4.25
CA VAL A 66 -2.32 -6.93 -4.73
C VAL A 66 -1.45 -5.75 -5.14
N PHE A 67 -0.27 -5.65 -4.54
CA PHE A 67 0.71 -4.61 -4.85
C PHE A 67 2.10 -5.20 -5.00
N ILE A 68 2.92 -4.48 -5.75
CA ILE A 68 4.37 -4.66 -5.78
C ILE A 68 4.98 -3.43 -5.12
N VAL A 69 5.88 -3.65 -4.18
CA VAL A 69 6.64 -2.60 -3.51
C VAL A 69 8.13 -2.92 -3.57
N ALA A 70 8.97 -1.91 -3.41
CA ALA A 70 10.37 -2.10 -3.11
C ALA A 70 10.54 -3.06 -1.91
N LYS A 71 11.56 -3.91 -1.98
CA LYS A 71 11.85 -4.90 -0.93
C LYS A 71 11.98 -4.24 0.45
N GLU A 72 12.53 -3.03 0.48
CA GLU A 72 12.81 -2.22 1.67
C GLU A 72 11.52 -1.71 2.33
N ALA A 73 10.50 -1.38 1.53
CA ALA A 73 9.19 -0.92 2.01
C ALA A 73 8.26 -2.08 2.40
N ALA A 74 8.56 -3.31 1.99
CA ALA A 74 7.71 -4.46 2.22
C ALA A 74 7.45 -4.75 3.71
N ASP A 75 8.44 -4.53 4.58
CA ASP A 75 8.30 -4.78 6.01
C ASP A 75 7.35 -3.79 6.69
N GLU A 76 7.23 -2.57 6.16
CA GLU A 76 6.28 -1.56 6.65
C GLU A 76 4.83 -1.96 6.36
N VAL A 77 4.55 -2.39 5.12
CA VAL A 77 3.22 -2.90 4.72
C VAL A 77 2.85 -4.15 5.51
N VAL A 78 3.81 -5.06 5.71
CA VAL A 78 3.61 -6.27 6.54
C VAL A 78 3.33 -5.90 8.00
N SER A 79 4.03 -4.90 8.54
CA SER A 79 3.80 -4.41 9.90
C SER A 79 2.37 -3.88 10.05
N TYR A 80 1.92 -3.06 9.10
CA TYR A 80 0.55 -2.58 9.05
C TYR A 80 -0.47 -3.73 9.02
N PHE A 81 -0.30 -4.75 8.17
CA PHE A 81 -1.21 -5.89 8.14
C PHE A 81 -1.21 -6.69 9.44
N ASN A 82 -0.06 -6.86 10.09
CA ASN A 82 0.06 -7.57 11.36
C ASN A 82 -0.69 -6.88 12.51
N GLU A 83 -0.80 -5.55 12.50
CA GLU A 83 -1.57 -4.81 13.52
C GLU A 83 -3.06 -5.17 13.53
N TRP A 84 -3.58 -5.65 12.41
CA TRP A 84 -4.97 -6.10 12.28
C TRP A 84 -5.18 -7.57 12.68
N GLY A 85 -4.10 -8.30 12.99
CA GLY A 85 -4.13 -9.67 13.46
C GLY A 85 -4.96 -10.59 12.56
N GLU A 86 -5.84 -11.39 13.17
CA GLU A 86 -6.64 -12.38 12.42
C GLU A 86 -7.69 -11.77 11.48
N LYS A 87 -7.92 -10.46 11.53
CA LYS A 87 -8.87 -9.74 10.66
C LYS A 87 -8.37 -9.61 9.23
N VAL A 88 -7.04 -9.64 9.05
CA VAL A 88 -6.38 -9.50 7.75
C VAL A 88 -5.43 -10.68 7.56
N SER A 89 -5.60 -11.43 6.48
CA SER A 89 -4.61 -12.41 6.04
C SER A 89 -3.84 -11.84 4.86
N PHE A 90 -2.53 -12.08 4.81
CA PHE A 90 -1.69 -11.61 3.71
C PHE A 90 -0.63 -12.65 3.34
N HIS A 91 -0.08 -12.51 2.14
CA HIS A 91 1.09 -13.26 1.68
C HIS A 91 2.11 -12.29 1.12
N ARG A 92 3.39 -12.60 1.34
CA ARG A 92 4.53 -11.92 0.74
C ARG A 92 5.30 -12.89 -0.15
N PHE A 93 5.49 -12.50 -1.39
CA PHE A 93 6.33 -13.23 -2.34
C PHE A 93 7.52 -12.35 -2.69
N LYS A 94 8.72 -12.93 -2.62
CA LYS A 94 9.90 -12.30 -3.21
C LYS A 94 9.79 -12.49 -4.72
N VAL A 95 9.81 -11.38 -5.46
CA VAL A 95 9.74 -11.38 -6.93
C VAL A 95 10.98 -10.69 -7.50
N VAL A 96 11.27 -10.99 -8.76
CA VAL A 96 12.27 -10.27 -9.55
C VAL A 96 11.50 -9.56 -10.65
N ILE A 97 11.80 -8.27 -10.83
CA ILE A 97 11.18 -7.42 -11.85
C ILE A 97 12.29 -7.03 -12.83
N ASP A 98 12.04 -7.22 -14.12
CA ASP A 98 12.95 -6.83 -15.20
C ASP A 98 12.37 -5.70 -16.08
N GLU A 99 11.11 -5.32 -15.85
CA GLU A 99 10.44 -4.21 -16.52
C GLU A 99 10.84 -2.85 -15.92
N LYS A 100 11.54 -2.03 -16.71
CA LYS A 100 12.05 -0.71 -16.30
C LYS A 100 10.95 0.20 -15.75
N ASP A 101 9.81 0.28 -16.40
CA ASP A 101 8.72 1.19 -15.98
C ASP A 101 8.23 0.86 -14.56
N ILE A 102 8.16 -0.43 -14.22
CA ILE A 102 7.79 -0.89 -12.87
C ILE A 102 8.87 -0.54 -11.86
N LEU A 103 10.14 -0.71 -12.24
CA LEU A 103 11.28 -0.36 -11.38
C LEU A 103 11.33 1.13 -11.08
N ASP A 104 11.09 1.98 -12.08
CA ASP A 104 11.08 3.44 -11.92
C ASP A 104 9.92 3.89 -10.99
N GLU A 105 8.80 3.16 -10.98
CA GLU A 105 7.65 3.42 -10.10
C GLU A 105 7.90 3.03 -8.65
N ILE A 106 8.54 1.88 -8.39
CA ILE A 106 8.75 1.37 -7.02
C ILE A 106 10.09 1.78 -6.41
N TYR A 107 11.05 2.26 -7.21
CA TYR A 107 12.36 2.80 -6.78
C TYR A 107 12.60 4.23 -7.29
N PRO A 108 11.77 5.21 -6.93
CA PRO A 108 11.92 6.58 -7.42
C PRO A 108 13.21 7.20 -6.87
N GLY A 109 14.15 7.53 -7.76
CA GLY A 109 15.34 8.30 -7.41
C GLY A 109 16.64 7.50 -7.20
N GLU A 110 16.66 6.20 -7.45
CA GLU A 110 17.95 5.53 -7.68
C GLU A 110 18.50 5.98 -9.04
N GLU A 111 19.39 6.98 -9.02
CA GLU A 111 20.04 7.52 -10.21
C GLU A 111 20.64 6.39 -11.07
N GLN A 112 20.36 6.47 -12.37
CA GLN A 112 20.93 5.62 -13.41
C GLN A 112 22.47 5.85 -13.43
N ASP A 113 23.24 5.08 -12.65
CA ASP A 113 24.69 4.91 -12.90
C ASP A 113 24.81 3.99 -14.13
N ASP A 114 24.48 4.56 -15.30
CA ASP A 114 24.82 4.02 -16.61
C ASP A 114 26.36 4.04 -16.75
N ARG A 115 27.00 2.97 -16.30
CA ARG A 115 28.39 2.65 -16.68
C ARG A 115 28.45 1.67 -17.84
#